data_AF-A0A3B0ZDT6-F1
#
_entry.id   AF-A0A3B0ZDT6-F1
#
_cell.length_a   1.000
_cell.length_b   1.000
_cell.length_c   1.000
_cell.angle_alpha   90.00
_cell.angle_beta   90.00
_cell.angle_gamma   90.00
#
_symmetry.space_group_name_H-M   'P 1'
#
loop_
_entity.id
_entity.type
_entity.pdbx_description
1 polymer ?
#
loop_
_entity_poly.entity_id
_entity_poly.type
_entity_poly.pdbx_seq_one_letter_code
_entity_poly.pdbx_strand_id
1 'polypeptide(L)' 'MGYHWVNNEESTMQTTKQDALNTIQQLPDNAETEEMIYRLYVLENIRRGQQDAADGKTQTVEEVMKDIQTW' A
#
# COMPACT_ATOMS: atom_id res chain seq x y z
N MET A 1 18.80 -38.73 -17.83
CA MET A 1 17.65 -38.36 -16.96
C MET A 1 17.83 -36.91 -16.56
N GLY A 2 16.82 -36.08 -16.84
CA GLY A 2 16.93 -34.62 -16.97
C GLY A 2 17.17 -33.85 -15.67
N TYR A 3 17.92 -32.76 -15.81
CA TYR A 3 18.03 -31.69 -14.83
C TYR A 3 16.68 -30.96 -14.73
N HIS A 4 16.04 -31.02 -13.56
CA HIS A 4 14.90 -30.15 -13.26
C HIS A 4 15.45 -28.78 -12.84
N TRP A 5 15.45 -27.84 -13.77
CA TRP A 5 15.56 -26.42 -13.47
C TRP A 5 14.19 -25.94 -13.00
N VAL A 6 13.99 -25.78 -11.69
CA VAL A 6 12.90 -24.93 -11.22
C VAL A 6 13.41 -23.51 -11.32
N ASN A 7 13.10 -22.87 -12.45
CA ASN A 7 13.28 -21.43 -12.63
C ASN A 7 12.35 -20.72 -11.63
N ASN A 8 12.88 -20.34 -10.48
CA ASN A 8 12.18 -19.49 -9.51
C ASN A 8 12.53 -18.02 -9.75
N GLU A 9 12.40 -17.58 -11.01
CA GLU A 9 12.52 -16.18 -11.43
C GLU A 9 11.15 -15.54 -11.68
N GLU A 10 10.10 -15.99 -11.01
CA GLU A 10 9.02 -15.08 -10.64
C GLU A 10 9.45 -14.39 -9.34
N SER A 11 10.25 -13.34 -9.48
CA SER A 11 10.28 -12.27 -8.47
C SER A 11 8.85 -11.73 -8.43
N THR A 12 8.01 -12.34 -7.59
CA THR A 12 6.57 -12.14 -7.57
C THR A 12 6.29 -10.64 -7.47
N MET A 13 5.78 -10.03 -8.54
CA MET A 13 5.20 -8.69 -8.43
C MET A 13 4.16 -8.77 -7.32
N GLN A 14 4.43 -8.08 -6.22
CA GLN A 14 3.55 -8.12 -5.07
C GLN A 14 2.23 -7.44 -5.47
N THR A 15 1.17 -8.24 -5.51
CA THR A 15 -0.15 -7.75 -5.94
C THR A 15 -0.84 -7.01 -4.79
N THR A 16 -1.78 -6.12 -5.12
CA THR A 16 -2.65 -5.46 -4.12
C THR A 16 -3.30 -6.45 -3.16
N LYS A 17 -3.71 -7.62 -3.66
CA LYS A 17 -4.27 -8.70 -2.83
C LYS A 17 -3.23 -9.25 -1.85
N GLN A 18 -2.00 -9.51 -2.32
CA GLN A 18 -0.95 -10.06 -1.47
C GLN A 18 -0.58 -9.09 -0.36
N ASP A 19 -0.51 -7.80 -0.67
CA ASP A 19 -0.27 -6.78 0.34
C ASP A 19 -1.40 -6.69 1.37
N ALA A 20 -2.65 -6.71 0.94
CA ALA A 20 -3.79 -6.69 1.85
C ALA A 20 -3.74 -7.90 2.81
N LEU A 21 -3.42 -9.08 2.28
CA LEU A 21 -3.22 -10.28 3.10
C LEU A 21 -2.04 -10.14 4.06
N ASN A 22 -0.92 -9.57 3.62
CA ASN A 22 0.25 -9.36 4.47
C ASN A 22 -0.06 -8.35 5.59
N THR A 23 -0.81 -7.28 5.30
CA THR A 23 -1.26 -6.31 6.30
C THR A 23 -2.20 -6.94 7.33
N ILE A 24 -3.14 -7.79 6.92
CA ILE A 24 -4.04 -8.49 7.84
C ILE A 24 -3.26 -9.51 8.69
N GLN A 25 -2.33 -10.26 8.10
CA GLN A 25 -1.54 -11.26 8.83
C GLN A 25 -0.65 -10.68 9.93
N GLN A 26 -0.34 -9.38 9.88
CA GLN A 26 0.44 -8.69 10.91
C GLN A 26 -0.41 -8.21 12.10
N LEU A 27 -1.73 -8.38 12.04
CA LEU A 27 -2.60 -8.03 13.15
C LEU A 27 -2.54 -9.08 14.27
N PRO A 28 -2.75 -8.67 15.53
CA PRO A 28 -3.03 -9.61 16.61
C PRO A 28 -4.28 -10.45 16.31
N ASP A 29 -4.32 -11.70 16.80
CA ASP A 29 -5.46 -12.60 16.63
C ASP A 29 -6.78 -12.05 17.23
N ASN A 30 -6.67 -11.14 18.20
CA ASN A 30 -7.81 -10.48 18.84
C ASN A 30 -8.18 -9.14 18.20
N ALA A 31 -7.62 -8.78 17.04
CA ALA A 31 -7.96 -7.57 16.32
C ALA A 31 -9.43 -7.58 15.89
N GLU A 32 -10.11 -6.45 16.11
CA GLU A 32 -11.50 -6.29 15.70
C GLU A 32 -11.61 -6.02 14.18
N THR A 33 -12.77 -6.31 13.62
CA THR A 33 -13.06 -6.06 12.20
C THR A 33 -12.86 -4.61 11.81
N GLU A 34 -13.17 -3.67 12.70
CA GLU A 34 -12.98 -2.24 12.46
C GLU A 34 -11.50 -1.87 12.30
N GLU A 35 -10.60 -2.47 13.10
CA GLU A 35 -9.16 -2.29 12.95
C GLU A 35 -8.67 -2.87 11.61
N MET A 36 -9.14 -4.07 11.24
CA MET A 36 -8.81 -4.69 9.95
C MET A 36 -9.16 -3.75 8.79
N ILE A 37 -10.39 -3.22 8.78
CA ILE A 37 -10.87 -2.29 7.75
C ILE A 37 -10.01 -1.02 7.74
N TYR A 38 -9.74 -0.44 8.90
CA TYR A 38 -8.93 0.77 9.00
C TYR A 38 -7.53 0.57 8.42
N ARG A 39 -6.87 -0.56 8.74
CA ARG A 39 -5.54 -0.86 8.18
C ARG A 39 -5.55 -0.99 6.67
N LEU A 40 -6.57 -1.63 6.10
CA LEU A 40 -6.72 -1.74 4.65
C LEU A 40 -6.98 -0.37 4.00
N TYR A 41 -7.78 0.48 4.65
CA TYR A 41 -8.02 1.85 4.17
C TYR A 41 -6.73 2.68 4.15
N VAL A 42 -5.94 2.63 5.22
CA VAL A 42 -4.64 3.34 5.29
C VAL A 42 -3.67 2.80 4.24
N LEU A 43 -3.58 1.49 4.08
CA LEU A 43 -2.73 0.87 3.06
C LEU A 43 -3.09 1.36 1.64
N GLU A 44 -4.38 1.45 1.35
CA GLU A 44 -4.86 1.95 0.07
C GLU A 44 -4.60 3.46 -0.11
N ASN A 45 -4.73 4.26 0.95
CA ASN A 45 -4.34 5.67 0.91
C ASN A 45 -2.85 5.86 0.61
N ILE A 46 -1.99 5.03 1.18
CA ILE A 46 -0.54 5.06 0.90
C ILE A 46 -0.28 4.75 -0.56
N ARG A 47 -0.90 3.71 -1.12
CA ARG A 47 -0.74 3.37 -2.55
C ARG A 47 -1.16 4.52 -3.46
N ARG A 48 -2.32 5.11 -3.20
CA ARG A 48 -2.80 6.27 -3.97
C ARG A 48 -1.84 7.45 -3.86
N GLY A 49 -1.39 7.77 -2.65
CA GLY A 49 -0.41 8.84 -2.45
C GLY A 49 0.92 8.59 -3.18
N GLN A 50 1.41 7.35 -3.19
CA GLN A 50 2.60 6.97 -3.94
C GLN A 50 2.40 7.09 -5.45
N GLN A 51 1.24 6.66 -5.97
CA GLN A 51 0.90 6.80 -7.38
C GLN A 51 0.76 8.29 -7.77
N ASP A 52 0.08 9.09 -6.96
CA ASP A 52 -0.08 10.51 -7.21
C ASP A 52 1.27 11.24 -7.20
N ALA A 53 2.17 10.87 -6.29
CA ALA A 53 3.54 11.38 -6.28
C ALA A 53 4.32 10.98 -7.56
N ALA A 54 4.19 9.72 -8.01
CA ALA A 54 4.80 9.24 -9.24
C ALA A 54 4.23 9.94 -10.50
N ASP A 55 2.95 10.27 -10.48
CA ASP A 55 2.25 11.02 -11.53
C ASP A 55 2.54 12.54 -11.48
N GLY A 56 3.30 13.02 -10.49
CA GLY A 56 3.59 14.44 -10.30
C GLY A 56 2.41 15.26 -9.74
N LYS A 57 1.36 14.60 -9.23
CA LYS A 57 0.22 15.24 -8.56
C LYS A 57 0.58 15.60 -7.12
N THR A 58 1.57 16.47 -6.99
CA THR A 58 2.08 16.96 -5.69
C THR A 58 1.85 18.45 -5.57
N GLN A 59 1.68 18.94 -4.34
CA GLN A 59 1.67 20.37 -4.03
C GLN A 59 2.94 20.74 -3.27
N THR A 60 3.40 21.97 -3.46
CA THR A 60 4.45 22.57 -2.64
C THR A 60 3.94 22.86 -1.23
N VAL A 61 4.86 23.00 -0.28
CA VAL A 61 4.51 23.34 1.11
C VAL A 61 3.81 24.70 1.15
N GLU A 62 4.27 25.65 0.34
CA GLU A 62 3.69 26.99 0.25
C GLU A 62 2.23 26.96 -0.24
N GLU A 63 1.91 26.14 -1.24
CA GLU A 63 0.55 25.93 -1.73
C GLU A 63 -0.34 25.33 -0.64
N VAL A 64 0.13 24.27 0.03
CA VAL A 64 -0.63 23.61 1.11
C VAL A 64 -0.89 24.57 2.27
N MET A 65 0.09 25.38 2.68
CA MET A 65 -0.07 26.34 3.76
C MET A 65 -1.09 27.43 3.43
N LYS A 66 -1.18 27.83 2.16
CA LYS A 66 -2.20 28.78 1.70
C LYS A 66 -3.59 28.15 1.72
N ASP A 67 -3.73 26.90 1.28
CA ASP A 67 -5.02 26.19 1.25
C ASP A 67 -5.59 26.00 2.66
N ILE A 68 -4.75 25.59 3.63
CA ILE A 68 -5.16 25.38 5.03
C ILE A 68 -5.66 26.67 5.70
N GLN A 69 -5.18 27.85 5.31
CA GLN A 69 -5.68 29.12 5.85
C GLN A 69 -7.13 29.44 5.45
N THR A 70 -7.68 28.72 4.46
CA THR A 70 -9.03 28.94 3.93
C THR A 70 -10.08 27.94 4.43
N TRP A 71 -9.69 26.99 5.28
CA TRP A 71 -10.57 26.00 5.91
C TRP A 71 -11.11 26.50 7.26
#